data_AF-A0A2E5LL98-F1
#
_entry.id   AF-A0A2E5LL98-F1
#
_cell.length_a   1.000
_cell.length_b   1.000
_cell.length_c   1.000
_cell.angle_alpha   90.00
_cell.angle_beta   90.00
_cell.angle_gamma   90.00
#
_symmetry.space_group_name_H-M   'P 1'
#
loop_
_entity.id
_entity.type
_entity.pdbx_description
1 polymer ?
#
loop_
_entity_poly.entity_id
_entity_poly.type
_entity_poly.pdbx_seq_one_letter_code
_entity_poly.pdbx_strand_id
1 'polypeptide(L)' 'MLNFPTWKKILILIICGMGFLYALPNFFKEGTFDLGSEWLPGKRMNLGLDLQGGLHLLMDVDVESVFKQ' A
#
# COMPACT_ATOMS: atom_id res chain seq x y z
N MET A 1 15.22 29.28 21.41
CA MET A 1 16.00 28.15 20.85
C MET A 1 15.47 26.86 21.47
N LEU A 2 14.65 26.08 20.76
CA LEU A 2 14.09 24.84 21.30
C LEU A 2 15.19 23.77 21.38
N ASN A 3 15.79 23.62 22.56
CA ASN A 3 16.74 22.57 22.85
C ASN A 3 15.98 21.29 23.20
N PHE A 4 15.71 20.48 22.19
CA PHE A 4 15.22 19.12 22.41
C PHE A 4 16.37 18.20 22.83
N PRO A 5 16.14 17.28 23.78
CA PRO A 5 17.08 16.22 24.11
C PRO A 5 17.49 15.43 22.86
N THR A 6 18.78 15.11 22.73
CA THR A 6 19.34 14.38 21.56
C THR A 6 18.68 13.02 21.32
N TRP A 7 18.27 12.31 22.38
CA TRP A 7 17.58 11.02 22.26
C TRP A 7 16.23 11.13 21.54
N LYS A 8 15.47 12.22 21.76
CA LYS A 8 14.21 12.46 21.04
C LYS A 8 14.47 12.70 19.56
N LYS A 9 15.52 13.46 19.21
CA LYS A 9 15.91 13.70 17.81
C LYS A 9 16.28 12.39 17.12
N ILE A 10 17.08 11.56 17.78
CA ILE A 10 17.51 10.25 17.26
C ILE A 10 16.30 9.34 17.06
N LEU A 11 15.38 9.29 18.03
CA LEU A 11 14.16 8.48 17.94
C LEU A 11 13.29 8.91 16.77
N ILE A 12 13.07 10.22 16.59
CA ILE A 12 12.31 10.77 15.45
C ILE A 12 12.99 10.38 14.13
N LEU A 13 14.32 10.51 14.03
CA LEU A 13 15.06 10.21 12.82
C LEU A 13 14.99 8.71 12.47
N ILE A 14 15.07 7.83 13.46
CA ILE A 14 14.90 6.38 13.28
C ILE A 14 13.50 6.06 12.77
N ILE A 15 12.45 6.60 13.39
CA ILE A 15 11.06 6.33 12.97
C ILE A 15 10.81 6.83 11.56
N CYS A 16 11.26 8.05 11.22
CA CYS A 16 11.17 8.57 9.86
C CYS A 16 11.94 7.71 8.86
N GLY A 17 13.16 7.27 9.21
CA GLY A 17 13.97 6.39 8.37
C GLY A 17 13.31 5.04 8.13
N MET A 18 12.74 4.43 9.18
CA MET A 18 11.96 3.20 9.06
C MET A 18 10.72 3.41 8.17
N GLY A 19 9.97 4.50 8.34
CA GLY A 19 8.83 4.82 7.46
C GLY A 19 9.24 4.92 5.99
N PHE A 20 10.40 5.52 5.71
CA PHE A 20 10.95 5.60 4.36
C PHE A 20 11.31 4.20 3.81
N LEU A 21 12.02 3.39 4.60
CA LEU A 21 12.38 2.01 4.24
C LEU A 21 11.16 1.14 3.93
N TYR A 22 10.08 1.27 4.72
CA TYR A 22 8.84 0.52 4.50
C TYR A 22 8.01 1.04 3.32
N ALA A 23 8.22 2.29 2.90
CA ALA A 23 7.57 2.86 1.73
C ALA A 23 8.29 2.51 0.41
N LEU A 24 9.60 2.20 0.45
CA LEU A 24 10.40 1.83 -0.73
C LEU A 24 9.79 0.75 -1.63
N PRO A 25 9.19 -0.35 -1.12
CA PRO A 25 8.67 -1.43 -1.96
C PRO A 25 7.54 -0.98 -2.86
N ASN A 26 6.82 0.10 -2.50
CA ASN A 26 5.77 0.65 -3.35
C ASN A 26 6.30 1.23 -4.67
N PHE A 27 7.60 1.56 -4.74
CA PHE A 27 8.23 2.14 -5.94
C PHE A 27 8.88 1.09 -6.86
N PHE A 28 9.28 -0.07 -6.34
CA PHE A 28 9.99 -1.11 -7.12
C PHE A 28 9.05 -2.24 -7.50
N LYS A 29 9.06 -2.69 -8.78
CA LYS A 29 8.23 -3.78 -9.34
C LYS A 29 8.45 -5.15 -8.65
N GLU A 30 7.43 -6.02 -8.75
CA GLU A 30 7.31 -7.24 -7.93
C GLU A 30 8.48 -8.19 -8.20
N GLY A 31 9.04 -8.80 -7.15
CA GLY A 31 10.16 -9.75 -7.25
C GLY A 31 11.56 -9.19 -7.02
N THR A 32 11.71 -7.92 -6.64
CA THR A 32 13.04 -7.33 -6.33
C THR A 32 13.59 -7.70 -4.95
N PHE A 33 12.72 -8.04 -4.00
CA PHE A 33 13.11 -8.42 -2.64
C PHE A 33 12.28 -9.62 -2.16
N ASP A 34 12.53 -10.78 -2.76
CA ASP A 34 11.98 -12.08 -2.31
C ASP A 34 12.82 -12.64 -1.16
N LEU A 35 13.01 -11.81 -0.13
CA LEU A 35 13.60 -12.22 1.13
C LEU A 35 12.43 -12.86 1.90
N GLY A 36 12.41 -14.19 2.00
CA GLY A 36 11.33 -14.99 2.64
C GLY A 36 11.11 -14.78 4.15
N SER A 37 11.22 -13.54 4.61
CA SER A 37 11.04 -13.05 5.97
C SER A 37 9.78 -12.21 6.03
N GLU A 38 8.80 -12.65 6.82
CA GLU A 38 7.52 -11.94 7.05
C GLU A 38 7.69 -10.53 7.66
N TRP A 39 8.87 -10.21 8.20
CA TRP A 39 9.14 -8.94 8.90
C TRP A 39 9.77 -7.86 8.01
N LEU A 40 10.20 -8.18 6.79
CA LEU A 40 10.83 -7.22 5.88
C LEU A 40 9.79 -6.53 4.98
N PRO A 41 9.98 -5.24 4.64
CA PRO A 41 9.12 -4.53 3.71
C PRO A 41 9.35 -5.05 2.30
N GLY A 42 8.67 -6.14 1.95
CA GLY A 42 8.62 -6.70 0.60
C GLY A 42 7.21 -6.64 -0.01
N LYS A 43 6.18 -6.52 0.83
CA LYS A 43 4.78 -6.49 0.42
C LYS A 43 4.35 -5.05 0.11
N ARG A 44 3.97 -4.79 -1.14
CA ARG A 44 3.34 -3.52 -1.50
C ARG A 44 1.95 -3.40 -0.87
N MET A 45 1.50 -2.16 -0.67
CA MET A 45 0.10 -1.92 -0.40
C MET A 45 -0.75 -2.30 -1.62
N ASN A 46 -1.90 -2.93 -1.38
CA ASN A 46 -2.87 -3.18 -2.43
C ASN A 46 -3.47 -1.83 -2.86
N LEU A 47 -3.18 -1.39 -4.08
CA LEU A 47 -3.75 -0.18 -4.63
C LEU A 47 -5.22 -0.45 -5.01
N GLY A 48 -6.12 0.48 -4.73
CA GLY A 48 -7.52 0.37 -5.16
C GLY A 48 -7.65 0.47 -6.67
N LEU A 49 -8.81 0.11 -7.22
CA LEU A 49 -9.09 0.10 -8.66
C LEU A 49 -8.80 1.45 -9.36
N ASP A 50 -9.10 2.54 -8.65
CA ASP A 50 -8.86 3.93 -9.09
C ASP A 50 -7.35 4.22 -9.24
N LEU A 51 -6.53 3.72 -8.31
CA LEU A 51 -5.07 3.89 -8.33
C LEU A 51 -4.35 2.85 -9.18
N GLN A 52 -4.94 1.65 -9.36
CA GLN A 52 -4.45 0.61 -10.26
C GLN A 52 -4.83 0.86 -11.72
N GLY A 53 -5.77 1.78 -11.98
CA GLY A 53 -6.21 2.13 -13.33
C GLY A 53 -7.05 1.04 -14.00
N GLY A 54 -7.95 0.39 -13.24
CA GLY A 54 -8.87 -0.64 -13.73
C GLY A 54 -10.31 -0.16 -13.88
N LEU A 55 -11.17 -0.97 -14.50
CA LEU A 55 -12.61 -0.77 -14.56
C LEU A 55 -13.31 -2.06 -14.10
N HIS A 56 -14.11 -1.98 -13.05
CA HIS A 56 -14.91 -3.10 -12.55
C HIS A 56 -16.33 -2.92 -13.06
N LEU A 57 -16.65 -3.54 -14.20
CA LEU A 57 -18.00 -3.51 -14.76
C LEU A 57 -18.83 -4.60 -14.09
N LEU A 58 -19.79 -4.17 -13.27
CA LEU A 58 -20.89 -5.04 -12.85
C LEU A 58 -21.96 -4.98 -13.93
N MET A 59 -22.33 -6.15 -14.46
CA MET A 59 -23.40 -6.28 -15.43
C MET A 59 -24.55 -6.99 -14.73
N ASP A 60 -25.57 -6.22 -14.34
CA ASP A 60 -26.78 -6.76 -13.77
C ASP A 60 -27.73 -7.20 -14.89
N VAL A 61 -28.30 -8.39 -14.73
CA VAL A 61 -29.31 -8.94 -15.64
C VAL A 61 -30.68 -8.67 -15.04
N ASP A 62 -31.51 -7.93 -15.77
CA ASP A 62 -32.90 -7.71 -15.40
C ASP A 62 -33.74 -8.96 -15.69
N VAL A 63 -33.91 -9.79 -14.66
CA VAL A 63 -34.71 -11.02 -14.72
C VAL A 63 -36.21 -10.75 -14.74
N GLU A 64 -36.68 -9.58 -14.29
CA GLU A 64 -38.11 -9.27 -14.28
C GLU A 64 -38.65 -9.07 -15.69
N SER A 65 -37.81 -8.56 -16.60
CA SER A 65 -38.13 -8.43 -18.03
C SER A 65 -38.44 -9.77 -18.72
N VAL A 66 -37.93 -10.88 -18.18
CA VAL A 66 -38.12 -12.23 -18.73
C VAL A 66 -39.49 -12.81 -18.38
N PHE A 67 -40.06 -12.43 -17.22
CA PHE A 67 -41.32 -13.00 -16.73
C PHE A 67 -42.57 -12.20 -17.17
N LYS A 68 -42.39 -11.04 -17.80
CA LYS A 68 -43.48 -10.13 -18.18
C LYS A 68 -43.94 -10.30 -19.64
N GLN A 69 -43.48 -11.34 -20.33
CA GLN A 69 -43.81 -11.64 -21.73
C GLN A 69 -44.73 -12.86 -21.86
#